data_AF-A0A4Y8CTT0-F1
#
_entry.id   AF-A0A4Y8CTT0-F1
#
_cell.length_a   1.000
_cell.length_b   1.000
_cell.length_c   1.000
_cell.angle_alpha   90.00
_cell.angle_beta   90.00
_cell.angle_gamma   90.00
#
_symmetry.space_group_name_H-M   'P 1'
#
loop_
_entity.id
_entity.type
_entity.pdbx_description
1 polymer ?
#
loop_
_entity_poly.entity_id
_entity_poly.type
_entity_poly.pdbx_seq_one_letter_code
_entity_poly.pdbx_strand_id
1 'polypeptide(L)'
;MACNHNSFGWMSSWELSKAREEPIAVIAVKDLQLQVLAGADGWNQTPYSEQPALMSVFVSLRRPFKKASEDDDIAGDTIHYGLIKIAIIDAIKAYHLSCAAPDFPIELSMKSICISIISHLTKRNIVAGKKINWSSVRIMLPKSSLRGAGASLTAQMIYKEPSLEDQEAGGSRRIGHIGESCTIRLHELIVPTTIGLLPKERTMKQNVVANIEIDRWISGGDLHWDIQQIAVKTLEESSFQTLEALAEHISKNIIRHSLIPTIMKLSFSRDTWDELADDYKDVPWEETRVFRLCPIVKIKLEKPGIYIDTTPGVEMSMDIRPFCDSPYFNLWDGYKKLRLCPRPLTGTLTDWIAQEHPEELKDGTLSNLVDINRKLDGSKPDLARTPQDTKEIAAQPGEHLENPQDGESSRLDRNQKLEGSRADISKYNDTAEGIVAPPKEIPETLKFGEPSPFSDFDRKLKTLQGNITRLRKTTGEIMAKSRELNDRESSMLVEIGQKLDSFRKDLGDFQKRIQEIAIQ
;
A
#
# COMPACT_ATOMS: atom_id res chain seq x y z
N MET A 1 -37.39 0.31 9.50
CA MET A 1 -37.49 -0.84 8.58
C MET A 1 -36.11 -1.08 7.99
N ALA A 2 -35.58 -2.28 8.24
CA ALA A 2 -34.41 -2.92 7.62
C ALA A 2 -33.12 -2.08 7.45
N CYS A 3 -32.42 -1.81 8.56
CA CYS A 3 -30.96 -1.72 8.50
C CYS A 3 -30.41 -3.14 8.40
N ASN A 4 -30.04 -3.59 7.20
CA ASN A 4 -29.41 -4.89 7.03
C ASN A 4 -28.15 -4.80 6.15
N HIS A 5 -27.04 -5.18 6.78
CA HIS A 5 -25.84 -5.79 6.20
C HIS A 5 -24.86 -4.87 5.45
N ASN A 6 -24.15 -4.00 6.18
CA ASN A 6 -22.88 -3.44 5.69
C ASN A 6 -21.71 -4.26 6.24
N SER A 7 -20.88 -4.77 5.33
CA SER A 7 -19.66 -5.52 5.61
C SER A 7 -18.73 -4.73 6.55
N PHE A 8 -18.57 -5.21 7.79
CA PHE A 8 -17.49 -4.76 8.66
C PHE A 8 -16.13 -5.06 8.01
N GLY A 9 -15.20 -4.11 8.03
CA GLY A 9 -13.79 -4.36 7.70
C GLY A 9 -13.09 -3.23 6.96
N TRP A 10 -13.30 -3.10 5.65
CA TRP A 10 -12.44 -2.28 4.79
C TRP A 10 -12.99 -0.88 4.55
N MET A 11 -12.23 0.15 4.94
CA MET A 11 -12.61 1.56 4.86
C MET A 11 -11.53 2.36 4.10
N SER A 12 -11.91 3.51 3.55
CA SER A 12 -10.91 4.53 3.16
C SER A 12 -10.23 5.07 4.42
N SER A 13 -9.02 5.62 4.25
CA SER A 13 -8.32 6.33 5.32
C SER A 13 -9.17 7.44 5.94
N TRP A 14 -9.97 8.16 5.13
CA TRP A 14 -10.87 9.20 5.60
C TRP A 14 -12.02 8.65 6.45
N GLU A 15 -12.74 7.64 5.96
CA GLU A 15 -13.82 7.00 6.72
C GLU A 15 -13.31 6.42 8.03
N LEU A 16 -12.13 5.77 8.01
CA LEU A 16 -11.48 5.26 9.21
C LEU A 16 -11.12 6.40 10.18
N SER A 17 -10.64 7.53 9.67
CA SER A 17 -10.31 8.70 10.49
C SER A 17 -11.55 9.35 11.14
N LYS A 18 -12.74 9.17 10.55
CA LYS A 18 -14.03 9.61 11.11
C LYS A 18 -14.63 8.60 12.08
N ALA A 19 -14.39 7.31 11.83
CA ALA A 19 -14.87 6.23 12.69
C ALA A 19 -14.04 6.09 13.98
N ARG A 20 -12.78 6.55 13.99
CA ARG A 20 -11.94 6.56 15.20
C ARG A 20 -12.33 7.70 16.13
N GLU A 21 -12.20 7.43 17.42
CA GLU A 21 -12.18 8.46 18.46
C GLU A 21 -10.89 9.28 18.39
N GLU A 22 -10.91 10.47 19.00
CA GLU A 22 -9.71 11.28 19.16
C GLU A 22 -8.67 10.52 20.02
N PRO A 23 -7.41 10.39 19.57
CA PRO A 23 -6.38 9.69 20.34
C PRO A 23 -6.06 10.42 21.65
N ILE A 24 -6.39 9.80 22.79
CA ILE A 24 -6.14 10.36 24.12
C ILE A 24 -4.65 10.31 24.48
N ALA A 25 -3.97 9.23 24.08
CA ALA A 25 -2.54 9.04 24.28
C ALA A 25 -1.97 8.18 23.16
N VAL A 26 -0.85 8.58 22.57
CA VAL A 26 -0.21 7.88 21.46
C VAL A 26 1.22 7.51 21.81
N ILE A 27 1.56 6.25 21.58
CA ILE A 27 2.92 5.73 21.71
C ILE A 27 3.40 5.37 20.30
N ALA A 28 4.57 5.89 19.92
CA ALA A 28 5.07 5.74 18.58
C ALA A 28 6.55 5.39 18.54
N VAL A 29 6.92 4.56 17.58
CA VAL A 29 8.29 4.41 17.07
C VAL A 29 8.25 4.95 15.64
N LYS A 30 9.04 5.99 15.36
CA LYS A 30 9.05 6.65 14.05
C LYS A 30 10.36 6.36 13.33
N ASP A 31 10.23 6.11 12.04
CA ASP A 31 11.32 5.99 11.07
C ASP A 31 12.49 5.12 11.53
N LEU A 32 12.16 3.98 12.15
CA LEU A 32 13.14 2.95 12.48
C LEU A 32 13.74 2.41 11.19
N GLN A 33 15.01 2.75 10.95
CA GLN A 33 15.73 2.35 9.75
C GLN A 33 16.17 0.90 9.84
N LEU A 34 15.81 0.11 8.82
CA LEU A 34 16.18 -1.30 8.67
C LEU A 34 16.54 -1.58 7.21
N GLN A 35 17.27 -2.68 6.97
CA GLN A 35 17.43 -3.25 5.63
C GLN A 35 16.34 -4.32 5.45
N VAL A 36 15.61 -4.25 4.35
CA VAL A 36 14.50 -5.16 4.07
C VAL A 36 14.58 -5.66 2.64
N LEU A 37 14.40 -6.96 2.47
CA LEU A 37 14.16 -7.56 1.16
C LEU A 37 12.75 -7.16 0.73
N ALA A 38 12.64 -6.11 -0.06
CA ALA A 38 11.37 -5.63 -0.59
C ALA A 38 11.41 -5.72 -2.12
N GLY A 39 10.24 -5.64 -2.75
CA GLY A 39 10.10 -5.69 -4.20
C GLY A 39 10.82 -4.53 -4.92
N ALA A 40 10.46 -4.28 -6.18
CA ALA A 40 11.18 -3.40 -7.08
C ALA A 40 11.73 -2.13 -6.43
N ASP A 41 13.06 -2.00 -6.44
CA ASP A 41 13.71 -0.72 -6.20
C ASP A 41 13.56 0.19 -7.43
N GLY A 42 14.11 1.40 -7.37
CA GLY A 42 14.03 2.37 -8.45
C GLY A 42 14.64 1.89 -9.77
N TRP A 43 15.48 0.85 -9.72
CA TRP A 43 16.10 0.20 -10.88
C TRP A 43 15.33 -1.05 -11.35
N ASN A 44 14.35 -1.52 -10.55
CA ASN A 44 13.57 -2.73 -10.80
C ASN A 44 14.47 -3.96 -11.08
N GLN A 45 15.55 -4.11 -10.31
CA GLN A 45 16.51 -5.20 -10.49
C GLN A 45 15.97 -6.54 -9.99
N THR A 46 16.26 -7.61 -10.75
CA THR A 46 15.99 -9.00 -10.37
C THR A 46 17.29 -9.81 -10.37
N PRO A 47 17.57 -10.63 -9.34
CA PRO A 47 16.75 -10.86 -8.16
C PRO A 47 16.66 -9.62 -7.27
N TYR A 48 15.55 -9.47 -6.55
CA TYR A 48 15.37 -8.37 -5.62
C TYR A 48 16.41 -8.45 -4.50
N SER A 49 16.91 -7.30 -4.07
CA SER A 49 17.94 -7.19 -3.02
C SER A 49 17.41 -6.43 -1.82
N GLU A 50 18.15 -6.48 -0.71
CA GLU A 50 17.83 -5.65 0.45
C GLU A 50 17.97 -4.17 0.12
N GLN A 51 16.99 -3.38 0.56
CA GLN A 51 16.99 -1.93 0.43
C GLN A 51 16.64 -1.28 1.78
N PRO A 52 17.10 -0.03 2.01
CA PRO A 52 16.77 0.69 3.23
C PRO A 52 15.26 0.94 3.27
N ALA A 53 14.67 0.71 4.44
CA ALA A 53 13.28 0.99 4.72
C ALA A 53 13.16 1.75 6.05
N LEU A 54 12.19 2.65 6.12
CA LEU A 54 11.83 3.37 7.35
C LEU A 54 10.51 2.82 7.86
N MET A 55 10.52 2.30 9.07
CA MET A 55 9.36 1.68 9.71
C MET A 55 8.81 2.60 10.79
N SER A 56 7.53 2.92 10.70
CA SER A 56 6.83 3.69 11.73
C SER A 56 5.64 2.90 12.25
N VAL A 57 5.50 2.82 13.58
CA VAL A 57 4.35 2.22 14.24
C VAL A 57 3.80 3.21 15.25
N PHE A 58 2.50 3.47 15.16
CA PHE A 58 1.75 4.29 16.09
C PHE A 58 0.68 3.42 16.75
N VAL A 59 0.50 3.61 18.05
CA VAL A 59 -0.51 2.91 18.82
C VAL A 59 -1.22 3.93 19.72
N SER A 60 -2.54 4.02 19.59
CA SER A 60 -3.38 4.88 20.42
C SER A 60 -3.98 4.08 21.57
N LEU A 61 -3.80 4.59 22.79
CA LEU A 61 -4.37 4.02 23.98
C LEU A 61 -5.84 4.43 24.14
N ARG A 62 -6.67 3.54 24.69
CA ARG A 62 -8.06 3.82 25.09
C ARG A 62 -8.16 4.80 26.26
N ARG A 63 -7.12 4.87 27.07
CA ARG A 63 -7.05 5.69 28.29
C ARG A 63 -5.67 6.34 28.39
N PRO A 64 -5.54 7.48 29.09
CA PRO A 64 -4.23 8.06 29.38
C PRO A 64 -3.37 7.09 30.19
N PHE A 65 -2.05 7.20 30.06
CA PHE A 65 -1.05 6.46 30.87
C PHE A 65 -0.80 7.13 32.24
N LYS A 66 -1.88 7.51 32.94
CA LYS A 66 -1.83 8.33 34.17
C LYS A 66 -0.96 7.69 35.26
N LYS A 67 -1.12 6.38 35.51
CA LYS A 67 -0.36 5.67 36.54
C LYS A 67 1.13 5.63 36.18
N ALA A 68 1.45 5.31 34.93
CA ALA A 68 2.84 5.35 34.48
C ALA A 68 3.49 6.74 34.65
N SER A 69 2.70 7.81 34.45
CA SER A 69 3.16 9.18 34.67
C SER A 69 3.30 9.57 36.14
N GLU A 70 2.43 9.06 37.02
CA GLU A 70 2.46 9.38 38.46
C GLU A 70 3.57 8.59 39.18
N ASP A 71 3.76 7.33 38.80
CA ASP A 71 4.72 6.43 39.42
C ASP A 71 6.14 6.57 38.82
N ASP A 72 6.30 7.31 37.71
CA ASP A 72 7.51 7.38 36.89
C ASP A 72 8.07 5.98 36.52
N ASP A 73 7.17 5.07 36.17
CA ASP A 73 7.48 3.67 35.83
C ASP A 73 6.58 3.14 34.72
N ILE A 74 6.98 2.04 34.09
CA ILE A 74 6.22 1.36 33.04
C ILE A 74 5.10 0.55 33.69
N ALA A 75 4.04 1.27 34.09
CA ALA A 75 2.89 0.69 34.71
C ALA A 75 1.97 -0.05 33.72
N GLY A 76 0.98 -0.77 34.28
CA GLY A 76 0.01 -1.57 33.53
C GLY A 76 -0.92 -0.79 32.60
N ASP A 77 -0.89 0.53 32.56
CA ASP A 77 -1.72 1.39 31.71
C ASP A 77 -0.99 1.95 30.47
N THR A 78 0.32 1.71 30.33
CA THR A 78 1.10 2.11 29.15
C THR A 78 1.61 0.91 28.34
N ILE A 79 2.32 1.20 27.24
CA ILE A 79 3.08 0.24 26.44
C ILE A 79 4.50 0.77 26.28
N HIS A 80 5.50 -0.04 26.61
CA HIS A 80 6.88 0.35 26.39
C HIS A 80 7.21 0.39 24.88
N TYR A 81 7.62 1.55 24.37
CA TYR A 81 8.07 1.72 22.98
C TYR A 81 9.23 0.78 22.58
N GLY A 82 10.04 0.33 23.54
CA GLY A 82 11.09 -0.67 23.33
C GLY A 82 10.52 -2.01 22.85
N LEU A 83 9.34 -2.42 23.36
CA LEU A 83 8.65 -3.62 22.91
C LEU A 83 8.13 -3.48 21.48
N ILE A 84 7.66 -2.29 21.08
CA ILE A 84 7.28 -1.97 19.70
C ILE A 84 8.50 -2.12 18.79
N LYS A 85 9.63 -1.48 19.15
CA LYS A 85 10.88 -1.57 18.38
C LYS A 85 11.34 -3.01 18.19
N ILE A 86 11.40 -3.80 19.27
CA ILE A 86 11.82 -5.21 19.21
C ILE A 86 10.84 -6.01 18.35
N ALA A 87 9.53 -5.76 18.47
CA ALA A 87 8.53 -6.45 17.65
C ALA A 87 8.70 -6.18 16.15
N ILE A 88 9.04 -4.94 15.75
CA ILE A 88 9.34 -4.60 14.36
C ILE A 88 10.59 -5.37 13.89
N ILE A 89 11.68 -5.32 14.66
CA ILE A 89 12.94 -5.99 14.31
C ILE A 89 12.73 -7.50 14.14
N ASP A 90 12.05 -8.13 15.08
CA ASP A 90 11.80 -9.58 15.04
C ASP A 90 10.85 -9.96 13.90
N ALA A 91 9.91 -9.07 13.54
CA ALA A 91 9.04 -9.27 12.38
C ALA A 91 9.80 -9.25 11.06
N ILE A 92 10.77 -8.33 10.91
CA ILE A 92 11.61 -8.26 9.71
C ILE A 92 12.53 -9.48 9.63
N LYS A 93 13.14 -9.90 10.74
CA LYS A 93 13.94 -11.14 10.77
C LYS A 93 13.11 -12.36 10.37
N ALA A 94 11.93 -12.52 10.93
CA ALA A 94 11.02 -13.62 10.60
C ALA A 94 10.56 -13.55 9.13
N TYR A 95 10.33 -12.34 8.62
CA TYR A 95 9.99 -12.10 7.23
C TYR A 95 11.11 -12.52 6.28
N HIS A 96 12.37 -12.12 6.54
CA HIS A 96 13.53 -12.54 5.73
C HIS A 96 13.70 -14.06 5.71
N LEU A 97 13.52 -14.73 6.84
CA LEU A 97 13.59 -16.20 6.91
C LEU A 97 12.50 -16.86 6.07
N SER A 98 11.33 -16.24 5.95
CA SER A 98 10.21 -16.73 5.15
C SER A 98 10.40 -16.45 3.65
N CYS A 99 11.21 -15.44 3.29
CA CYS A 99 11.44 -14.98 1.92
C CYS A 99 12.79 -15.41 1.33
N ALA A 100 13.52 -16.35 1.96
CA ALA A 100 14.82 -16.81 1.47
C ALA A 100 14.76 -17.52 0.09
N ALA A 101 13.57 -17.96 -0.33
CA ALA A 101 13.28 -18.43 -1.69
C ALA A 101 11.81 -18.13 -2.00
N PRO A 102 11.47 -16.89 -2.43
CA PRO A 102 10.09 -16.53 -2.66
C PRO A 102 9.56 -17.29 -3.88
N ASP A 103 8.44 -17.98 -3.74
CA ASP A 103 7.82 -18.70 -4.86
C ASP A 103 7.25 -17.69 -5.89
N PHE A 104 6.88 -16.48 -5.43
CA PHE A 104 6.30 -15.42 -6.25
C PHE A 104 6.78 -14.01 -5.84
N PRO A 105 6.98 -13.08 -6.80
CA PRO A 105 7.34 -11.67 -6.51
C PRO A 105 6.37 -10.94 -5.57
N ILE A 106 5.11 -11.36 -5.50
CA ILE A 106 4.09 -10.76 -4.61
C ILE A 106 4.44 -10.89 -3.12
N GLU A 107 5.24 -11.89 -2.77
CA GLU A 107 5.71 -12.14 -1.40
C GLU A 107 6.64 -11.03 -0.89
N LEU A 108 7.31 -10.33 -1.81
CA LEU A 108 8.25 -9.24 -1.50
C LEU A 108 7.58 -7.85 -1.36
N SER A 109 6.25 -7.80 -1.39
CA SER A 109 5.53 -6.52 -1.35
C SER A 109 5.60 -5.80 0.00
N MET A 110 5.48 -4.47 -0.04
CA MET A 110 5.28 -3.65 1.18
C MET A 110 4.11 -4.15 2.04
N LYS A 111 3.07 -4.71 1.41
CA LYS A 111 1.90 -5.25 2.11
C LYS A 111 2.27 -6.49 2.93
N SER A 112 3.07 -7.40 2.37
CA SER A 112 3.57 -8.58 3.08
C SER A 112 4.39 -8.19 4.31
N ILE A 113 5.23 -7.16 4.18
CA ILE A 113 6.04 -6.65 5.29
C ILE A 113 5.15 -6.05 6.40
N CYS A 114 4.18 -5.21 6.04
CA CYS A 114 3.22 -4.67 7.01
C CYS A 114 2.43 -5.78 7.72
N ILE A 115 1.97 -6.81 6.98
CA ILE A 115 1.27 -7.96 7.57
C ILE A 115 2.16 -8.70 8.58
N SER A 116 3.45 -8.89 8.26
CA SER A 116 4.41 -9.50 9.21
C SER A 116 4.52 -8.68 10.50
N ILE A 117 4.72 -7.36 10.37
CA ILE A 117 4.83 -6.45 11.52
C ILE A 117 3.56 -6.49 12.37
N ILE A 118 2.38 -6.35 11.75
CA ILE A 118 1.09 -6.37 12.45
C ILE A 118 0.89 -7.72 13.16
N SER A 119 1.24 -8.84 12.52
CA SER A 119 1.18 -10.17 13.12
C SER A 119 2.03 -10.28 14.39
N HIS A 120 3.27 -9.78 14.37
CA HIS A 120 4.15 -9.81 15.54
C HIS A 120 3.71 -8.87 16.65
N LEU A 121 3.24 -7.68 16.31
CA LEU A 121 2.66 -6.74 17.27
C LEU A 121 1.42 -7.35 17.94
N THR A 122 0.59 -8.08 17.18
CA THR A 122 -0.62 -8.74 17.68
C THR A 122 -0.28 -9.91 18.60
N LYS A 123 0.66 -10.78 18.20
CA LYS A 123 1.15 -11.91 19.01
C LYS A 123 1.74 -11.46 20.36
N ARG A 124 2.26 -10.23 20.42
CA ARG A 124 2.79 -9.61 21.64
C ARG A 124 1.78 -8.79 22.42
N ASN A 125 0.50 -8.78 22.02
CA ASN A 125 -0.57 -7.97 22.60
C ASN A 125 -0.23 -6.47 22.66
N ILE A 126 0.50 -5.96 21.65
CA ILE A 126 0.91 -4.55 21.55
C ILE A 126 -0.15 -3.72 20.80
N VAL A 127 -0.65 -4.21 19.67
CA VAL A 127 -1.64 -3.50 18.84
C VAL A 127 -3.06 -4.03 19.00
N ALA A 128 -3.26 -5.13 19.70
CA ALA A 128 -4.58 -5.68 19.99
C ALA A 128 -4.74 -5.86 21.50
N GLY A 129 -5.94 -5.58 22.03
CA GLY A 129 -6.29 -5.84 23.42
C GLY A 129 -7.03 -4.69 24.10
N LYS A 130 -7.16 -4.80 25.42
CA LYS A 130 -7.93 -3.84 26.26
C LYS A 130 -7.36 -2.42 26.24
N LYS A 131 -6.06 -2.27 25.97
CA LYS A 131 -5.40 -0.96 26.07
C LYS A 131 -5.52 -0.12 24.80
N ILE A 132 -5.75 -0.74 23.63
CA ILE A 132 -5.56 -0.09 22.34
C ILE A 132 -6.89 0.03 21.60
N ASN A 133 -7.17 1.22 21.07
CA ASN A 133 -8.29 1.45 20.13
C ASN A 133 -7.85 1.60 18.69
N TRP A 134 -6.62 2.02 18.41
CA TRP A 134 -6.14 2.25 17.05
C TRP A 134 -4.64 1.98 16.90
N SER A 135 -4.25 1.50 15.73
CA SER A 135 -2.84 1.40 15.34
C SER A 135 -2.64 1.83 13.89
N SER A 136 -1.42 2.26 13.59
CA SER A 136 -0.96 2.56 12.23
C SER A 136 0.44 2.01 12.04
N VAL A 137 0.63 1.17 11.04
CA VAL A 137 1.93 0.65 10.62
C VAL A 137 2.25 1.20 9.25
N ARG A 138 3.38 1.90 9.13
CA ARG A 138 3.86 2.48 7.88
C ARG A 138 5.25 1.95 7.56
N ILE A 139 5.43 1.52 6.32
CA ILE A 139 6.73 1.27 5.69
C ILE A 139 6.95 2.32 4.61
N MET A 140 8.13 2.92 4.59
CA MET A 140 8.62 3.78 3.51
C MET A 140 9.86 3.14 2.90
N LEU A 141 9.89 3.05 1.58
CA LEU A 141 11.02 2.59 0.78
C LEU A 141 11.59 3.79 0.01
N PRO A 142 12.62 4.48 0.53
CA PRO A 142 13.19 5.65 -0.15
C PRO A 142 13.78 5.30 -1.52
N LYS A 143 14.30 4.09 -1.67
CA LYS A 143 14.92 3.62 -2.92
C LYS A 143 13.93 3.09 -3.95
N SER A 144 12.64 3.00 -3.68
CA SER A 144 11.66 2.49 -4.66
C SER A 144 11.36 3.48 -5.79
N SER A 145 11.83 4.72 -5.69
CA SER A 145 11.70 5.75 -6.73
C SER A 145 13.04 6.42 -7.00
N LEU A 146 13.38 6.60 -8.28
CA LEU A 146 14.50 7.45 -8.71
C LEU A 146 14.07 8.89 -9.03
N ARG A 147 12.76 9.15 -9.05
CA ARG A 147 12.17 10.42 -9.47
C ARG A 147 11.50 11.18 -8.33
N GLY A 148 11.42 10.59 -7.15
CA GLY A 148 10.88 11.24 -5.96
C GLY A 148 11.49 10.70 -4.68
N ALA A 149 10.88 11.01 -3.55
CA ALA A 149 11.37 10.63 -2.23
C ALA A 149 11.18 9.14 -1.89
N GLY A 150 10.43 8.40 -2.72
CA GLY A 150 10.19 6.96 -2.59
C GLY A 150 8.70 6.60 -2.55
N ALA A 151 8.38 5.38 -2.14
CA ALA A 151 7.01 4.89 -1.95
C ALA A 151 6.77 4.45 -0.51
N SER A 152 5.55 4.63 0.00
CA SER A 152 5.16 4.09 1.30
C SER A 152 3.85 3.34 1.25
N LEU A 153 3.69 2.37 2.13
CA LEU A 153 2.41 1.76 2.47
C LEU A 153 2.08 2.06 3.92
N THR A 154 0.86 2.50 4.18
CA THR A 154 0.32 2.70 5.54
C THR A 154 -0.90 1.80 5.73
N ALA A 155 -0.87 0.93 6.72
CA ALA A 155 -2.00 0.13 7.16
C ALA A 155 -2.49 0.65 8.51
N GLN A 156 -3.78 0.90 8.64
CA GLN A 156 -4.41 1.41 9.86
C GLN A 156 -5.54 0.48 10.30
N MET A 157 -5.72 0.35 11.60
CA MET A 157 -6.72 -0.55 12.19
C MET A 157 -7.35 0.11 13.40
N ILE A 158 -8.68 -0.01 13.53
CA ILE A 158 -9.44 0.33 14.73
C ILE A 158 -9.87 -0.97 15.41
N TYR A 159 -9.56 -1.11 16.68
CA TYR A 159 -9.81 -2.33 17.45
C TYR A 159 -11.08 -2.22 18.28
N LYS A 160 -11.86 -3.30 18.34
CA LYS A 160 -12.96 -3.42 19.30
C LYS A 160 -12.41 -3.60 20.72
N GLU A 161 -13.11 -3.06 21.71
CA GLU A 161 -12.82 -3.42 23.10
C GLU A 161 -13.17 -4.91 23.31
N PRO A 162 -12.23 -5.73 23.83
CA PRO A 162 -12.48 -7.17 24.02
C PRO A 162 -13.62 -7.41 25.02
N SER A 163 -14.63 -8.21 24.65
CA SER A 163 -15.67 -8.61 25.60
C SER A 163 -15.11 -9.49 26.72
N LEU A 164 -15.87 -9.70 27.80
CA LEU A 164 -15.46 -10.60 28.89
C LEU A 164 -15.28 -12.04 28.37
N GLU A 165 -16.12 -12.49 27.45
CA GLU A 165 -16.03 -13.80 26.80
C GLU A 165 -14.76 -13.95 25.94
N ASP A 166 -14.37 -12.88 25.22
CA ASP A 166 -13.13 -12.86 24.42
C ASP A 166 -11.87 -12.95 25.29
N GLN A 167 -11.97 -12.56 26.56
CA GLN A 167 -10.87 -12.61 27.52
C GLN A 167 -10.70 -14.01 28.13
N GLU A 168 -11.80 -14.72 28.38
CA GLU A 168 -11.80 -16.07 28.94
C GLU A 168 -11.40 -17.15 27.93
N ALA A 169 -11.70 -16.93 26.64
CA ALA A 169 -11.39 -17.89 25.58
C ALA A 169 -9.88 -18.03 25.26
N GLY A 170 -9.00 -17.24 25.89
CA GLY A 170 -7.52 -17.32 25.76
C GLY A 170 -6.96 -17.15 24.34
N GLY A 171 -7.82 -16.94 23.35
CA GLY A 171 -7.49 -16.88 21.95
C GLY A 171 -7.33 -15.44 21.50
N SER A 172 -6.09 -15.01 21.29
CA SER A 172 -5.71 -13.78 20.56
C SER A 172 -6.31 -13.69 19.12
N ARG A 173 -7.08 -14.70 18.70
CA ARG A 173 -7.73 -14.81 17.37
C ARG A 173 -9.04 -14.04 17.21
N ARG A 174 -9.62 -13.45 18.27
CA ARG A 174 -10.94 -12.77 18.21
C ARG A 174 -11.00 -11.35 18.73
N ILE A 175 -9.88 -10.66 18.92
CA ILE A 175 -9.93 -9.21 19.10
C ILE A 175 -10.14 -8.58 17.71
N GLY A 176 -11.39 -8.63 17.25
CA GLY A 176 -11.80 -8.11 15.95
C GLY A 176 -11.46 -6.63 15.83
N HIS A 177 -10.89 -6.23 14.69
CA HIS A 177 -10.91 -4.84 14.30
C HIS A 177 -12.31 -4.51 13.77
N ILE A 178 -12.77 -3.28 14.00
CA ILE A 178 -14.06 -2.78 13.49
C ILE A 178 -13.89 -2.01 12.18
N GLY A 179 -12.65 -1.63 11.85
CA GLY A 179 -12.28 -0.99 10.60
C GLY A 179 -10.79 -1.10 10.34
N GLU A 180 -10.42 -1.27 9.08
CA GLU A 180 -9.06 -1.26 8.58
C GLU A 180 -8.99 -0.46 7.28
N SER A 181 -7.85 0.21 7.06
CA SER A 181 -7.53 0.89 5.82
C SER A 181 -6.10 0.58 5.43
N CYS A 182 -5.84 0.65 4.12
CA CYS A 182 -4.51 0.47 3.57
C CYS A 182 -4.33 1.47 2.44
N THR A 183 -3.22 2.19 2.48
CA THR A 183 -2.98 3.31 1.57
C THR A 183 -1.55 3.21 1.06
N ILE A 184 -1.38 3.17 -0.25
CA ILE A 184 -0.05 3.25 -0.89
C ILE A 184 0.17 4.65 -1.44
N ARG A 185 1.38 5.19 -1.31
CA ARG A 185 1.70 6.55 -1.71
C ARG A 185 3.06 6.64 -2.39
N LEU A 186 3.10 7.34 -3.52
CA LEU A 186 4.33 7.80 -4.18
C LEU A 186 4.58 9.23 -3.74
N HIS A 187 5.78 9.49 -3.23
CA HIS A 187 6.14 10.76 -2.61
C HIS A 187 6.97 11.62 -3.54
N GLU A 188 6.53 12.86 -3.72
CA GLU A 188 7.33 13.95 -4.31
C GLU A 188 7.98 13.59 -5.65
N LEU A 189 7.23 13.01 -6.59
CA LEU A 189 7.74 12.76 -7.93
C LEU A 189 8.00 14.10 -8.64
N ILE A 190 9.27 14.41 -8.91
CA ILE A 190 9.69 15.64 -9.57
C ILE A 190 9.87 15.37 -11.06
N VAL A 191 9.01 15.95 -11.88
CA VAL A 191 9.02 15.75 -13.34
C VAL A 191 9.02 17.08 -14.07
N PRO A 192 9.98 17.31 -14.99
CA PRO A 192 9.93 18.47 -15.89
C PRO A 192 8.79 18.34 -16.92
N THR A 193 7.83 19.27 -16.82
CA THR A 193 6.58 19.27 -17.60
C THR A 193 6.34 20.65 -18.23
N THR A 194 5.80 20.68 -19.43
CA THR A 194 5.35 21.94 -20.06
C THR A 194 3.95 22.26 -19.54
N ILE A 195 3.82 23.24 -18.64
CA ILE A 195 2.57 23.50 -17.91
C ILE A 195 2.36 25.01 -17.67
N GLY A 196 1.18 25.52 -17.98
CA GLY A 196 0.82 26.91 -17.70
C GLY A 196 -0.08 27.54 -18.74
N LEU A 197 -0.73 28.64 -18.36
CA LEU A 197 -1.67 29.38 -19.21
C LEU A 197 -0.94 30.40 -20.10
N LEU A 198 0.16 30.97 -19.60
CA LEU A 198 0.85 32.05 -20.29
C LEU A 198 1.77 31.48 -21.40
N PRO A 199 1.84 32.11 -22.59
CA PRO A 199 2.72 31.63 -23.67
C PRO A 199 4.18 31.43 -23.25
N LYS A 200 4.71 32.27 -22.34
CA LYS A 200 6.06 32.12 -21.78
C LYS A 200 6.26 30.83 -20.96
N GLU A 201 5.20 30.33 -20.32
CA GLU A 201 5.22 29.06 -19.56
C GLU A 201 5.20 27.84 -20.50
N ARG A 202 4.84 28.05 -21.77
CA ARG A 202 4.70 27.01 -22.80
C ARG A 202 6.01 26.76 -23.57
N THR A 203 6.99 27.66 -23.45
CA THR A 203 8.26 27.55 -24.18
C THR A 203 9.33 26.75 -23.43
N MET A 204 9.16 26.52 -22.13
CA MET A 204 10.12 25.79 -21.30
C MET A 204 9.41 24.86 -20.32
N LYS A 205 10.07 23.72 -20.04
CA LYS A 205 9.63 22.79 -19.00
C LYS A 205 9.87 23.38 -17.62
N GLN A 206 8.90 23.21 -16.74
CA GLN A 206 8.93 23.58 -15.33
C GLN A 206 8.85 22.30 -14.50
N ASN A 207 9.43 22.30 -13.31
CA ASN A 207 9.29 21.16 -12.41
C ASN A 207 7.87 21.12 -11.84
N VAL A 208 7.21 19.98 -11.98
CA VAL A 208 5.98 19.65 -11.27
C VAL A 208 6.31 18.60 -10.22
N VAL A 209 5.85 18.80 -9.00
CA VAL A 209 5.96 17.82 -7.91
C VAL A 209 4.62 17.12 -7.76
N ALA A 210 4.61 15.80 -7.93
CA ALA A 210 3.40 14.97 -7.85
C ALA A 210 3.46 14.03 -6.65
N ASN A 211 2.40 14.05 -5.84
CA ASN A 211 2.13 13.06 -4.81
C ASN A 211 0.90 12.26 -5.23
N ILE A 212 1.03 10.94 -5.27
CA ILE A 212 -0.03 10.04 -5.71
C ILE A 212 -0.34 9.08 -4.58
N GLU A 213 -1.59 9.03 -4.18
CA GLU A 213 -2.08 8.16 -3.12
C GLU A 213 -3.19 7.27 -3.67
N ILE A 214 -3.07 5.95 -3.47
CA ILE A 214 -4.14 5.00 -3.75
C ILE A 214 -4.64 4.48 -2.41
N ASP A 215 -5.83 4.93 -2.03
CA ASP A 215 -6.52 4.53 -0.81
C ASP A 215 -7.33 3.24 -1.03
N ARG A 216 -7.64 2.50 0.04
CA ARG A 216 -8.22 1.15 -0.02
C ARG A 216 -7.37 0.16 -0.82
N TRP A 217 -6.05 0.29 -0.73
CA TRP A 217 -5.08 -0.53 -1.46
C TRP A 217 -5.17 -2.02 -1.12
N ILE A 218 -5.65 -2.81 -2.09
CA ILE A 218 -5.82 -4.25 -1.92
C ILE A 218 -4.72 -5.09 -2.58
N SER A 219 -4.05 -4.55 -3.60
CA SER A 219 -3.09 -5.31 -4.40
C SER A 219 -1.84 -5.73 -3.60
N GLY A 220 -1.28 -6.87 -3.97
CA GLY A 220 0.07 -7.26 -3.58
C GLY A 220 1.07 -6.91 -4.69
N GLY A 221 2.36 -7.09 -4.39
CA GLY A 221 3.45 -6.87 -5.32
C GLY A 221 3.80 -5.38 -5.52
N ASP A 222 4.43 -5.08 -6.65
CA ASP A 222 5.09 -3.80 -6.90
C ASP A 222 4.30 -2.90 -7.86
N LEU A 223 2.97 -2.95 -7.81
CA LEU A 223 2.09 -2.17 -8.70
C LEU A 223 2.31 -0.65 -8.57
N HIS A 224 2.87 -0.18 -7.45
CA HIS A 224 3.28 1.23 -7.27
C HIS A 224 4.27 1.70 -8.35
N TRP A 225 5.11 0.81 -8.87
CA TRP A 225 6.06 1.15 -9.92
C TRP A 225 5.35 1.34 -11.27
N ASP A 226 4.33 0.54 -11.59
CA ASP A 226 3.51 0.74 -12.80
C ASP A 226 2.76 2.08 -12.73
N ILE A 227 2.20 2.39 -11.57
CA ILE A 227 1.56 3.68 -11.29
C ILE A 227 2.56 4.83 -11.48
N GLN A 228 3.77 4.70 -10.92
CA GLN A 228 4.82 5.70 -11.07
C GLN A 228 5.20 5.90 -12.54
N GLN A 229 5.39 4.82 -13.30
CA GLN A 229 5.75 4.90 -14.71
C GLN A 229 4.68 5.62 -15.52
N ILE A 230 3.41 5.26 -15.35
CA ILE A 230 2.28 5.91 -16.03
C ILE A 230 2.23 7.39 -15.67
N ALA A 231 2.38 7.73 -14.39
CA ALA A 231 2.34 9.13 -13.94
C ALA A 231 3.51 9.95 -14.49
N VAL A 232 4.74 9.43 -14.40
CA VAL A 232 5.93 10.11 -14.92
C VAL A 232 5.82 10.32 -16.42
N LYS A 233 5.40 9.30 -17.18
CA LYS A 233 5.21 9.42 -18.63
C LYS A 233 4.12 10.42 -18.99
N THR A 234 2.99 10.38 -18.28
CA THR A 234 1.92 11.37 -18.46
C THR A 234 2.44 12.79 -18.19
N LEU A 235 3.23 13.00 -17.14
CA LEU A 235 3.85 14.29 -16.83
C LEU A 235 4.91 14.72 -17.86
N GLU A 236 5.73 13.80 -18.36
CA GLU A 236 6.81 14.09 -19.30
C GLU A 236 6.29 14.48 -20.70
N GLU A 237 5.23 13.81 -21.14
CA GLU A 237 4.64 13.90 -22.49
C GLU A 237 3.57 14.99 -22.60
N SER A 238 2.96 15.37 -21.48
CA SER A 238 1.82 16.29 -21.51
C SER A 238 2.21 17.75 -21.64
N SER A 239 1.23 18.53 -22.12
CA SER A 239 1.37 19.96 -22.34
C SER A 239 0.10 20.70 -21.89
N PHE A 240 -0.35 20.46 -20.66
CA PHE A 240 -1.58 21.08 -20.14
C PHE A 240 -1.42 22.57 -19.82
N GLN A 241 -2.54 23.28 -19.75
CA GLN A 241 -2.58 24.67 -19.31
C GLN A 241 -2.69 24.79 -17.79
N THR A 242 -3.46 23.90 -17.16
CA THR A 242 -3.80 23.95 -15.74
C THR A 242 -3.38 22.66 -15.02
N LEU A 243 -3.11 22.77 -13.71
CA LEU A 243 -2.74 21.59 -12.91
C LEU A 243 -3.94 20.68 -12.67
N GLU A 244 -5.14 21.23 -12.67
CA GLU A 244 -6.41 20.53 -12.51
C GLU A 244 -6.61 19.52 -13.65
N ALA A 245 -6.48 19.97 -14.90
CA ALA A 245 -6.61 19.09 -16.07
C ALA A 245 -5.52 18.02 -16.11
N LEU A 246 -4.30 18.38 -15.70
CA LEU A 246 -3.18 17.44 -15.59
C LEU A 246 -3.42 16.39 -14.50
N ALA A 247 -3.88 16.79 -13.31
CA ALA A 247 -4.18 15.88 -12.21
C ALA A 247 -5.31 14.91 -12.58
N GLU A 248 -6.33 15.40 -13.26
CA GLU A 248 -7.42 14.59 -13.77
C GLU A 248 -6.92 13.57 -14.80
N HIS A 249 -6.12 14.01 -15.77
CA HIS A 249 -5.58 13.13 -16.80
C HIS A 249 -4.63 12.06 -16.27
N ILE A 250 -3.74 12.40 -15.33
CA ILE A 250 -2.87 11.41 -14.65
C ILE A 250 -3.74 10.36 -13.94
N SER A 251 -4.77 10.80 -13.22
CA SER A 251 -5.68 9.89 -12.51
C SER A 251 -6.38 8.94 -13.48
N LYS A 252 -6.97 9.46 -14.58
CA LYS A 252 -7.63 8.65 -15.62
C LYS A 252 -6.69 7.59 -16.20
N ASN A 253 -5.45 7.95 -16.51
CA ASN A 253 -4.46 7.01 -17.07
C ASN A 253 -4.06 5.91 -16.07
N ILE A 254 -3.81 6.27 -14.80
CA ILE A 254 -3.53 5.28 -13.74
C ILE A 254 -4.71 4.32 -13.57
N ILE A 255 -5.93 4.84 -13.56
CA ILE A 255 -7.14 4.05 -13.38
C ILE A 255 -7.30 3.05 -14.52
N ARG A 256 -7.26 3.51 -15.77
CA ARG A 256 -7.51 2.67 -16.95
C ARG A 256 -6.39 1.66 -17.24
N HIS A 257 -5.14 2.05 -17.04
CA HIS A 257 -3.99 1.27 -17.50
C HIS A 257 -3.21 0.57 -16.37
N SER A 258 -3.67 0.70 -15.13
CA SER A 258 -3.11 -0.01 -13.97
C SER A 258 -4.18 -0.59 -13.06
N LEU A 259 -5.09 0.24 -12.55
CA LEU A 259 -6.01 -0.18 -11.48
C LEU A 259 -7.14 -1.08 -11.97
N ILE A 260 -7.88 -0.69 -13.02
CA ILE A 260 -8.99 -1.51 -13.56
C ILE A 260 -8.48 -2.90 -13.97
N PRO A 261 -7.42 -3.05 -14.80
CA PRO A 261 -6.89 -4.36 -15.16
C PRO A 261 -6.49 -5.21 -13.94
N THR A 262 -5.93 -4.58 -12.90
CA THR A 262 -5.57 -5.28 -11.66
C THR A 262 -6.81 -5.76 -10.91
N ILE A 263 -7.80 -4.90 -10.70
CA ILE A 263 -9.02 -5.23 -9.96
C ILE A 263 -9.78 -6.35 -10.66
N MET A 264 -9.89 -6.24 -11.98
CA MET A 264 -10.47 -7.25 -12.84
C MET A 264 -9.80 -8.62 -12.67
N LYS A 265 -8.47 -8.66 -12.70
CA LYS A 265 -7.70 -9.89 -12.47
C LYS A 265 -7.87 -10.46 -11.05
N LEU A 266 -8.07 -9.60 -10.05
CA LEU A 266 -8.28 -10.02 -8.65
C LEU A 266 -9.73 -10.47 -8.37
N SER A 267 -10.69 -9.98 -9.15
CA SER A 267 -12.12 -10.17 -8.88
C SER A 267 -12.69 -11.45 -9.49
N PHE A 268 -12.13 -11.91 -10.60
CA PHE A 268 -12.76 -12.95 -11.43
C PHE A 268 -11.79 -14.08 -11.79
N SER A 269 -12.30 -15.30 -11.79
CA SER A 269 -11.70 -16.42 -12.53
C SER A 269 -12.04 -16.31 -14.02
N ARG A 270 -11.39 -17.11 -14.86
CA ARG A 270 -11.70 -17.13 -16.32
C ARG A 270 -13.18 -17.41 -16.60
N ASP A 271 -13.78 -18.36 -15.88
CA ASP A 271 -15.18 -18.75 -16.14
C ASP A 271 -16.16 -17.62 -15.78
N THR A 272 -15.98 -16.98 -14.61
CA THR A 272 -16.83 -15.85 -14.19
C THR A 272 -16.61 -14.58 -15.01
N TRP A 273 -15.45 -14.46 -15.65
CA TRP A 273 -15.09 -13.32 -16.48
C TRP A 273 -15.89 -13.30 -17.80
N ASP A 274 -16.09 -14.48 -18.38
CA ASP A 274 -16.81 -14.63 -19.65
C ASP A 274 -18.32 -14.45 -19.49
N GLU A 275 -18.86 -14.63 -18.26
CA GLU A 275 -20.27 -14.42 -17.93
C GLU A 275 -20.67 -12.93 -17.82
N LEU A 276 -19.72 -12.02 -17.61
CA LEU A 276 -20.04 -10.59 -17.50
C LEU A 276 -20.48 -10.01 -18.85
N ALA A 277 -21.38 -9.04 -18.84
CA ALA A 277 -21.73 -8.29 -20.05
C ALA A 277 -20.50 -7.56 -20.64
N ASP A 278 -20.43 -7.49 -21.96
CA ASP A 278 -19.33 -6.78 -22.65
C ASP A 278 -19.44 -5.25 -22.48
N ASP A 279 -20.66 -4.71 -22.49
CA ASP A 279 -20.90 -3.32 -22.12
C ASP A 279 -20.85 -3.20 -20.59
N TYR A 280 -19.96 -2.34 -20.11
CA TYR A 280 -19.80 -2.05 -18.69
C TYR A 280 -21.06 -1.46 -18.06
N LYS A 281 -21.98 -0.88 -18.84
CA LYS A 281 -23.26 -0.34 -18.35
C LYS A 281 -24.24 -1.42 -17.92
N ASP A 282 -24.14 -2.59 -18.53
CA ASP A 282 -25.05 -3.72 -18.28
C ASP A 282 -24.55 -4.66 -17.18
N VAL A 283 -23.34 -4.42 -16.67
CA VAL A 283 -22.76 -5.22 -15.58
C VAL A 283 -23.37 -4.79 -14.24
N PRO A 284 -23.91 -5.71 -13.42
CA PRO A 284 -24.46 -5.40 -12.11
C PRO A 284 -23.34 -5.20 -11.08
N TRP A 285 -22.56 -4.12 -11.22
CA TRP A 285 -21.30 -3.94 -10.48
C TRP A 285 -21.45 -4.03 -8.97
N GLU A 286 -22.53 -3.50 -8.40
CA GLU A 286 -22.79 -3.51 -6.95
C GLU A 286 -22.88 -4.92 -6.36
N GLU A 287 -23.27 -5.90 -7.17
CA GLU A 287 -23.35 -7.31 -6.80
C GLU A 287 -21.98 -8.02 -6.95
N THR A 288 -21.06 -7.43 -7.71
CA THR A 288 -19.74 -7.99 -7.95
C THR A 288 -18.75 -7.65 -6.83
N ARG A 289 -17.64 -8.42 -6.77
CA ARG A 289 -16.52 -8.10 -5.88
C ARG A 289 -15.80 -6.80 -6.25
N VAL A 290 -15.83 -6.40 -7.52
CA VAL A 290 -15.16 -5.18 -8.03
C VAL A 290 -15.52 -3.98 -7.19
N PHE A 291 -16.80 -3.80 -6.91
CA PHE A 291 -17.32 -2.67 -6.15
C PHE A 291 -16.65 -2.49 -4.78
N ARG A 292 -16.30 -3.59 -4.12
CA ARG A 292 -15.64 -3.58 -2.80
C ARG A 292 -14.13 -3.38 -2.89
N LEU A 293 -13.53 -3.68 -4.05
CA LEU A 293 -12.08 -3.60 -4.27
C LEU A 293 -11.65 -2.26 -4.88
N CYS A 294 -12.58 -1.48 -5.43
CA CYS A 294 -12.30 -0.19 -6.06
C CYS A 294 -11.64 0.79 -5.07
N PRO A 295 -10.39 1.23 -5.36
CA PRO A 295 -9.70 2.23 -4.57
C PRO A 295 -10.20 3.66 -4.84
N ILE A 296 -9.70 4.59 -4.03
CA ILE A 296 -9.81 6.02 -4.29
C ILE A 296 -8.41 6.52 -4.66
N VAL A 297 -8.29 7.15 -5.83
CA VAL A 297 -7.03 7.76 -6.29
C VAL A 297 -7.01 9.21 -5.86
N LYS A 298 -5.99 9.63 -5.11
CA LYS A 298 -5.77 11.03 -4.76
C LYS A 298 -4.48 11.52 -5.38
N ILE A 299 -4.53 12.67 -6.04
CA ILE A 299 -3.37 13.31 -6.66
C ILE A 299 -3.25 14.72 -6.11
N LYS A 300 -2.04 15.04 -5.67
CA LYS A 300 -1.64 16.41 -5.35
C LYS A 300 -0.50 16.83 -6.28
N LEU A 301 -0.67 17.93 -6.99
CA LEU A 301 0.33 18.51 -7.88
C LEU A 301 0.73 19.90 -7.38
N GLU A 302 2.02 20.19 -7.43
CA GLU A 302 2.59 21.48 -7.01
C GLU A 302 3.58 22.00 -8.07
N LYS A 303 3.62 23.33 -8.25
CA LYS A 303 4.59 24.02 -9.12
C LYS A 303 5.57 24.84 -8.28
N PRO A 304 6.61 24.22 -7.71
CA PRO A 304 7.59 24.96 -6.90
C PRO A 304 8.36 25.99 -7.73
N GLY A 305 8.77 27.08 -7.08
CA GLY A 305 9.69 28.07 -7.66
C GLY A 305 9.04 29.09 -8.62
N ILE A 306 7.72 29.09 -8.77
CA ILE A 306 6.99 30.13 -9.52
C ILE A 306 6.86 31.41 -8.70
N TYR A 307 6.55 31.28 -7.41
CA TYR A 307 6.51 32.38 -6.46
C TYR A 307 7.61 32.17 -5.41
N ILE A 308 8.15 33.27 -4.89
CA ILE A 308 9.24 33.24 -3.91
C ILE A 308 8.74 32.90 -2.50
N ASP A 309 7.49 33.26 -2.21
CA ASP A 309 6.85 33.20 -0.92
C ASP A 309 5.86 32.04 -0.78
N THR A 310 5.56 31.34 -1.88
CA THR A 310 4.60 30.24 -1.86
C THR A 310 4.80 29.24 -3.01
N THR A 311 4.27 28.03 -2.82
CA THR A 311 4.18 27.00 -3.86
C THR A 311 2.71 26.74 -4.17
N PRO A 312 2.22 27.14 -5.36
CA PRO A 312 0.86 26.86 -5.77
C PRO A 312 0.71 25.37 -6.10
N GLY A 313 -0.48 24.83 -5.84
CA GLY A 313 -0.80 23.44 -6.12
C GLY A 313 -2.29 23.15 -6.08
N VAL A 314 -2.64 21.95 -6.52
CA VAL A 314 -4.01 21.42 -6.53
C VAL A 314 -4.01 20.03 -5.92
N GLU A 315 -5.13 19.66 -5.30
CA GLU A 315 -5.35 18.31 -4.81
C GLU A 315 -6.74 17.84 -5.22
N MET A 316 -6.83 16.61 -5.71
CA MET A 316 -8.11 16.01 -6.09
C MET A 316 -8.17 14.53 -5.68
N SER A 317 -9.39 14.01 -5.57
CA SER A 317 -9.67 12.61 -5.29
C SER A 317 -10.68 12.06 -6.29
N MET A 318 -10.46 10.85 -6.79
CA MET A 318 -11.35 10.12 -7.70
C MET A 318 -11.72 8.77 -7.10
N ASP A 319 -13.01 8.57 -6.85
CA ASP A 319 -13.55 7.27 -6.53
C ASP A 319 -13.85 6.52 -7.83
N ILE A 320 -13.21 5.36 -7.99
CA ILE A 320 -13.27 4.63 -9.26
C ILE A 320 -14.44 3.65 -9.30
N ARG A 321 -15.23 3.54 -8.23
CA ARG A 321 -16.38 2.65 -8.18
C ARG A 321 -17.29 2.91 -9.39
N PRO A 322 -17.69 1.84 -10.12
CA PRO A 322 -18.50 1.95 -11.34
C PRO A 322 -19.97 2.26 -11.03
N PHE A 323 -20.24 3.39 -10.37
CA PHE A 323 -21.61 3.91 -10.22
C PHE A 323 -22.04 4.60 -11.51
N CYS A 324 -23.26 4.35 -11.98
CA CYS A 324 -23.82 5.02 -13.15
C CYS A 324 -23.83 6.55 -13.01
N ASP A 325 -24.00 7.07 -11.80
CA ASP A 325 -23.99 8.51 -11.49
C ASP A 325 -22.58 9.08 -11.27
N SER A 326 -21.53 8.25 -11.30
CA SER A 326 -20.15 8.72 -11.16
C SER A 326 -19.70 9.43 -12.45
N PRO A 327 -19.05 10.60 -12.35
CA PRO A 327 -18.44 11.26 -13.52
C PRO A 327 -17.33 10.42 -14.17
N TYR A 328 -16.87 9.36 -13.49
CA TYR A 328 -15.80 8.48 -13.93
C TYR A 328 -16.30 7.10 -14.37
N PHE A 329 -17.61 6.89 -14.51
CA PHE A 329 -18.17 5.60 -14.92
C PHE A 329 -17.65 5.14 -16.28
N ASN A 330 -17.47 6.08 -17.21
CA ASN A 330 -16.93 5.83 -18.54
C ASN A 330 -15.49 5.28 -18.54
N LEU A 331 -14.74 5.38 -17.43
CA LEU A 331 -13.41 4.78 -17.34
C LEU A 331 -13.45 3.25 -17.40
N TRP A 332 -14.61 2.64 -17.15
CA TRP A 332 -14.86 1.20 -17.30
C TRP A 332 -15.19 0.78 -18.73
N ASP A 333 -15.30 1.73 -19.67
CA ASP A 333 -15.50 1.38 -21.07
C ASP A 333 -14.35 0.51 -21.60
N GLY A 334 -14.74 -0.59 -22.23
CA GLY A 334 -13.82 -1.61 -22.72
C GLY A 334 -13.05 -2.36 -21.62
N TYR A 335 -13.53 -2.40 -20.37
CA TYR A 335 -12.81 -2.98 -19.23
C TYR A 335 -12.22 -4.38 -19.48
N LYS A 336 -12.87 -5.22 -20.30
CA LYS A 336 -12.35 -6.56 -20.65
C LYS A 336 -11.08 -6.54 -21.50
N LYS A 337 -10.89 -5.47 -22.26
CA LYS A 337 -9.78 -5.28 -23.21
C LYS A 337 -8.63 -4.48 -22.61
N LEU A 338 -8.85 -3.78 -21.50
CA LEU A 338 -7.81 -2.98 -20.84
C LEU A 338 -6.65 -3.87 -20.39
N ARG A 339 -5.42 -3.41 -20.67
CA ARG A 339 -4.18 -4.09 -20.30
C ARG A 339 -3.38 -3.26 -19.31
N LEU A 340 -2.58 -3.96 -18.50
CA LEU A 340 -1.56 -3.32 -17.68
C LEU A 340 -0.47 -2.75 -18.59
N CYS A 341 -0.06 -1.51 -18.32
CA CYS A 341 1.10 -0.91 -18.98
C CYS A 341 2.34 -1.82 -18.81
N PRO A 342 3.09 -2.13 -19.89
CA PRO A 342 4.26 -2.99 -19.79
C PRO A 342 5.36 -2.36 -18.94
N ARG A 343 6.15 -3.22 -18.30
CA ARG A 343 7.28 -2.86 -17.45
C ARG A 343 8.57 -3.44 -18.01
N PRO A 344 9.58 -2.62 -18.39
CA PRO A 344 9.51 -1.16 -18.57
C PRO A 344 8.70 -0.78 -19.83
N LEU A 345 8.09 0.41 -19.85
CA LEU A 345 7.47 0.97 -21.05
C LEU A 345 8.54 1.57 -21.96
N THR A 346 8.70 0.97 -23.13
CA THR A 346 9.51 1.50 -24.22
C THR A 346 8.68 2.47 -25.07
N GLY A 347 9.19 3.67 -25.31
CA GLY A 347 8.50 4.69 -26.10
C GLY A 347 7.65 5.64 -25.25
N THR A 348 6.58 6.18 -25.85
CA THR A 348 5.64 7.09 -25.18
C THR A 348 4.42 6.32 -24.68
N LEU A 349 3.81 6.80 -23.59
CA LEU A 349 2.55 6.27 -23.08
C LEU A 349 1.44 6.49 -24.09
N THR A 350 1.46 7.64 -24.77
CA THR A 350 0.49 7.99 -25.82
C THR A 350 0.48 6.98 -26.97
N ASP A 351 1.66 6.61 -27.48
CA ASP A 351 1.78 5.64 -28.58
C ASP A 351 1.32 4.25 -28.16
N TRP A 352 1.63 3.84 -26.94
CA TRP A 352 1.20 2.55 -26.42
C TRP A 352 -0.33 2.49 -26.25
N ILE A 353 -0.96 3.54 -25.69
CA ILE A 353 -2.42 3.62 -25.58
C ILE A 353 -3.08 3.55 -26.96
N ALA A 354 -2.51 4.23 -27.97
CA ALA A 354 -3.02 4.20 -29.33
C ALA A 354 -2.94 2.80 -29.98
N GLN A 355 -1.90 2.02 -29.67
CA GLN A 355 -1.75 0.65 -30.18
C GLN A 355 -2.75 -0.34 -29.56
N GLU A 356 -3.11 -0.15 -28.29
CA GLU A 356 -4.07 -1.01 -27.58
C GLU A 356 -5.54 -0.74 -28.00
N HIS A 357 -5.82 0.41 -28.62
CA HIS A 357 -7.16 0.80 -29.08
C HIS A 357 -7.20 1.17 -30.59
N PRO A 358 -6.91 0.23 -31.52
CA PRO A 358 -6.79 0.54 -32.95
C PRO A 358 -8.13 0.81 -33.67
N GLU A 359 -9.27 0.38 -33.11
CA GLU A 359 -10.59 0.51 -33.76
C GLU A 359 -11.11 1.96 -33.86
N GLU A 360 -10.51 2.91 -33.14
CA GLU A 360 -10.85 4.34 -33.24
C GLU A 360 -9.91 5.14 -34.18
N LEU A 361 -8.92 4.47 -34.79
CA LEU A 361 -7.97 5.04 -35.76
C LEU A 361 -8.42 4.94 -37.23
N LYS A 362 -9.62 4.39 -37.51
CA LYS A 362 -10.10 4.17 -38.88
C LYS A 362 -10.42 5.43 -39.68
N ASP A 363 -10.49 6.61 -39.05
CA ASP A 363 -10.48 7.90 -39.75
C ASP A 363 -9.20 8.66 -39.42
N GLY A 364 -8.20 8.51 -40.30
CA GLY A 364 -6.84 8.99 -40.08
C GLY A 364 -6.74 10.51 -39.99
N THR A 365 -6.70 11.07 -38.78
CA THR A 365 -6.08 12.37 -38.49
C THR A 365 -5.73 12.45 -36.99
N LEU A 366 -4.60 13.09 -36.64
CA LEU A 366 -4.19 13.48 -35.27
C LEU A 366 -5.28 14.19 -34.43
N SER A 367 -6.38 14.63 -35.06
CA SER A 367 -7.58 15.19 -34.42
C SER A 367 -8.29 14.20 -33.49
N ASN A 368 -8.22 12.89 -33.77
CA ASN A 368 -8.96 11.91 -32.96
C ASN A 368 -8.38 11.71 -31.56
N LEU A 369 -7.09 12.03 -31.32
CA LEU A 369 -6.50 12.03 -29.97
C LEU A 369 -7.02 13.20 -29.11
N VAL A 370 -7.35 14.33 -29.75
CA VAL A 370 -8.09 15.42 -29.11
C VAL A 370 -9.52 15.00 -28.83
N ASP A 371 -10.16 14.25 -29.73
CA ASP A 371 -11.53 13.75 -29.52
C ASP A 371 -11.63 12.58 -28.53
N ILE A 372 -10.59 11.75 -28.37
CA ILE A 372 -10.46 10.75 -27.28
C ILE A 372 -10.38 11.48 -25.94
N ASN A 373 -9.50 12.49 -25.83
CA ASN A 373 -9.45 13.34 -24.65
C ASN A 373 -10.79 14.08 -24.44
N ARG A 374 -11.44 14.56 -25.51
CA ARG A 374 -12.75 15.26 -25.44
C ARG A 374 -13.93 14.35 -25.08
N LYS A 375 -13.91 13.07 -25.46
CA LYS A 375 -14.88 12.03 -25.05
C LYS A 375 -14.64 11.59 -23.61
N LEU A 376 -13.37 11.54 -23.18
CA LEU A 376 -12.99 11.34 -21.77
C LEU A 376 -13.28 12.58 -20.91
N ASP A 377 -13.33 13.78 -21.50
CA ASP A 377 -13.70 15.07 -20.89
C ASP A 377 -15.20 15.38 -21.04
N GLY A 378 -16.04 14.32 -21.11
CA GLY A 378 -17.48 14.43 -21.33
C GLY A 378 -18.23 15.15 -20.22
N SER A 379 -18.20 16.49 -20.24
CA SER A 379 -19.19 17.45 -19.74
C SER A 379 -18.74 18.84 -20.16
N LYS A 380 -19.48 19.53 -21.03
CA LYS A 380 -19.40 20.99 -21.07
C LYS A 380 -19.71 21.48 -19.65
N PRO A 381 -18.88 22.32 -18.99
CA PRO A 381 -19.40 23.09 -17.88
C PRO A 381 -20.46 24.00 -18.49
N ASP A 382 -21.72 23.82 -18.08
CA ASP A 382 -22.69 24.90 -18.18
C ASP A 382 -22.14 26.03 -17.32
N LEU A 383 -21.34 26.88 -17.96
CA LEU A 383 -20.92 28.17 -17.43
C LEU A 383 -22.21 28.89 -17.08
N ALA A 384 -22.40 29.09 -15.78
CA ALA A 384 -23.42 29.95 -15.23
C ALA A 384 -23.51 31.22 -16.10
N ARG A 385 -24.70 31.45 -16.64
CA ARG A 385 -25.06 32.72 -17.27
C ARG A 385 -24.67 33.84 -16.33
N THR A 386 -23.75 34.69 -16.77
CA THR A 386 -23.51 36.00 -16.17
C THR A 386 -24.82 36.78 -16.21
N PRO A 387 -25.37 37.26 -15.09
CA PRO A 387 -26.32 38.36 -15.13
C PRO A 387 -25.51 39.61 -15.48
N GLN A 388 -25.74 40.14 -16.68
CA GLN A 388 -25.53 41.54 -16.96
C GLN A 388 -26.40 42.35 -16.00
N ASP A 389 -25.76 43.13 -15.13
CA ASP A 389 -26.21 44.42 -14.58
C ASP A 389 -25.74 44.55 -13.12
N THR A 390 -24.64 45.28 -12.91
CA THR A 390 -24.69 46.42 -11.98
C THR A 390 -23.54 47.39 -12.24
N LYS A 391 -23.92 48.66 -12.26
CA LYS A 391 -23.13 49.85 -12.56
C LYS A 391 -22.10 50.15 -11.47
N GLU A 392 -21.05 50.83 -11.92
CA GLU A 392 -20.22 51.81 -11.20
C GLU A 392 -20.71 52.20 -9.80
N ILE A 393 -19.88 52.02 -8.77
CA ILE A 393 -19.76 52.99 -7.67
C ILE A 393 -18.27 53.18 -7.33
N ALA A 394 -17.90 54.46 -7.28
CA ALA A 394 -16.58 55.03 -7.12
C ALA A 394 -15.99 54.90 -5.70
N ALA A 395 -14.73 55.33 -5.60
CA ALA A 395 -13.84 55.25 -4.44
C ALA A 395 -14.06 56.29 -3.32
N GLN A 396 -13.47 55.95 -2.16
CA GLN A 396 -12.92 56.77 -1.02
C GLN A 396 -13.84 57.12 0.18
N PRO A 397 -13.32 57.55 1.37
CA PRO A 397 -12.14 57.11 2.20
C PRO A 397 -12.41 57.13 3.76
N GLY A 398 -11.44 56.68 4.59
CA GLY A 398 -11.36 56.90 6.07
C GLY A 398 -12.08 55.85 6.94
N GLU A 399 -11.58 55.32 8.06
CA GLU A 399 -10.93 55.97 9.22
C GLU A 399 -9.88 55.09 9.92
N HIS A 400 -9.05 55.78 10.71
CA HIS A 400 -7.83 55.41 11.45
C HIS A 400 -8.12 54.97 12.89
N LEU A 401 -7.21 54.19 13.52
CA LEU A 401 -6.72 54.25 14.93
C LEU A 401 -5.97 52.92 15.22
N GLU A 402 -4.65 52.83 15.08
CA GLU A 402 -3.54 53.34 15.92
C GLU A 402 -2.83 52.17 16.63
N ASN A 403 -1.56 52.00 16.27
CA ASN A 403 -0.51 51.29 17.00
C ASN A 403 0.07 52.20 18.12
N PRO A 404 0.89 51.64 19.00
CA PRO A 404 2.27 52.14 19.17
C PRO A 404 3.27 50.98 18.91
N GLN A 405 4.16 51.01 17.91
CA GLN A 405 5.46 51.73 17.83
C GLN A 405 6.26 51.69 19.13
N ASP A 406 7.56 51.33 19.20
CA ASP A 406 8.59 51.05 18.20
C ASP A 406 9.76 50.35 18.92
N GLY A 407 10.67 49.73 18.15
CA GLY A 407 11.92 49.20 18.69
C GLY A 407 12.82 48.46 17.69
N GLU A 408 13.11 49.13 16.57
CA GLU A 408 14.29 49.01 15.69
C GLU A 408 15.02 47.65 15.48
N SER A 409 14.85 47.14 14.26
CA SER A 409 15.90 46.85 13.26
C SER A 409 17.31 46.39 13.70
N SER A 410 17.73 45.21 13.22
CA SER A 410 18.77 45.15 12.18
C SER A 410 18.81 43.77 11.48
N ARG A 411 18.67 43.79 10.15
CA ARG A 411 19.05 42.71 9.24
C ARG A 411 20.57 42.53 9.26
N LEU A 412 21.05 41.29 9.20
CA LEU A 412 22.31 40.95 8.52
C LEU A 412 22.35 39.45 8.18
N ASP A 413 22.30 39.19 6.87
CA ASP A 413 22.79 37.99 6.21
C ASP A 413 24.29 37.78 6.49
N ARG A 414 24.72 36.56 6.80
CA ARG A 414 25.96 35.99 6.22
C ARG A 414 26.18 34.51 6.59
N ASN A 415 26.08 33.67 5.56
CA ASN A 415 26.89 32.46 5.47
C ASN A 415 28.37 32.83 5.32
N GLN A 416 29.25 32.28 6.17
CA GLN A 416 30.64 32.00 5.79
C GLN A 416 31.27 30.89 6.65
N LYS A 417 31.88 29.95 5.95
CA LYS A 417 32.71 28.81 6.40
C LYS A 417 33.94 29.26 7.20
N LEU A 418 34.44 28.37 8.06
CA LEU A 418 35.84 27.87 8.18
C LEU A 418 35.89 26.91 9.39
N GLU A 419 35.94 25.60 9.16
CA GLU A 419 37.15 24.74 9.30
C GLU A 419 37.76 24.65 10.70
N GLY A 420 37.56 23.47 11.32
CA GLY A 420 38.61 22.60 11.85
C GLY A 420 39.39 23.01 13.11
N SER A 421 39.18 22.28 14.20
CA SER A 421 40.29 21.59 14.89
C SER A 421 39.83 20.61 15.96
N ARG A 422 40.56 19.50 15.97
CA ARG A 422 40.54 18.28 16.78
C ARG A 422 41.22 18.49 18.14
N ALA A 423 40.62 17.96 19.23
CA ALA A 423 41.26 17.42 20.44
C ALA A 423 40.13 16.90 21.37
N ASP A 424 39.94 15.60 21.57
CA ASP A 424 40.64 14.70 22.50
C ASP A 424 40.78 15.25 23.93
N ILE A 425 39.89 14.84 24.84
CA ILE A 425 40.21 14.59 26.26
C ILE A 425 39.43 13.36 26.74
N SER A 426 40.21 12.33 27.07
CA SER A 426 39.88 11.10 27.78
C SER A 426 39.72 11.28 29.30
N LYS A 427 38.94 10.39 29.91
CA LYS A 427 39.14 9.67 31.20
C LYS A 427 37.94 9.77 32.14
N TYR A 428 37.27 8.64 32.37
CA TYR A 428 37.12 8.02 33.69
C TYR A 428 36.81 6.52 33.50
N ASN A 429 37.72 5.67 33.97
CA ASN A 429 37.51 4.25 34.22
C ASN A 429 37.08 4.10 35.68
N ASP A 430 36.20 3.15 35.97
CA ASP A 430 36.37 2.30 37.15
C ASP A 430 35.81 0.90 36.90
N THR A 431 36.55 -0.05 37.46
CA THR A 431 36.60 -1.48 37.15
C THR A 431 35.85 -2.26 38.22
N ALA A 432 35.14 -3.32 37.84
CA ALA A 432 34.93 -4.49 38.70
C ALA A 432 34.80 -5.74 37.83
N GLU A 433 35.81 -6.60 37.94
CA GLU A 433 35.98 -7.86 37.23
C GLU A 433 35.07 -8.97 37.77
N GLY A 434 34.60 -9.82 36.86
CA GLY A 434 34.05 -11.14 37.14
C GLY A 434 34.46 -12.10 36.01
N ILE A 435 35.51 -12.86 36.25
CA ILE A 435 36.24 -13.75 35.33
C ILE A 435 35.40 -14.99 35.00
N VAL A 436 35.18 -15.27 33.70
CA VAL A 436 34.98 -16.64 33.18
C VAL A 436 35.71 -16.77 31.84
N ALA A 437 36.56 -17.81 31.75
CA ALA A 437 37.54 -18.08 30.69
C ALA A 437 36.92 -18.40 29.30
N PRO A 438 37.64 -18.14 28.19
CA PRO A 438 37.18 -18.46 26.84
C PRO A 438 37.57 -19.91 26.45
N PRO A 439 36.73 -20.65 25.70
CA PRO A 439 37.18 -21.89 25.10
C PRO A 439 37.75 -21.65 23.69
N LYS A 440 39.06 -21.94 23.59
CA LYS A 440 39.82 -22.63 22.53
C LYS A 440 39.32 -22.55 21.08
N GLU A 441 40.19 -22.02 20.22
CA GLU A 441 40.25 -22.28 18.78
C GLU A 441 40.52 -23.76 18.43
N ILE A 442 40.28 -24.07 17.14
CA ILE A 442 40.69 -25.21 16.27
C ILE A 442 39.45 -25.97 15.71
N PRO A 443 39.38 -26.39 14.42
CA PRO A 443 40.16 -26.06 13.20
C PRO A 443 39.31 -25.69 11.96
N GLU A 444 39.96 -25.09 10.96
CA GLU A 444 39.56 -25.17 9.55
C GLU A 444 39.48 -26.64 9.09
N THR A 445 38.28 -27.20 8.93
CA THR A 445 37.89 -28.24 7.96
C THR A 445 36.51 -28.79 8.31
N LEU A 446 35.44 -28.19 7.75
CA LEU A 446 34.15 -28.86 7.58
C LEU A 446 33.45 -28.19 6.40
N LYS A 447 33.75 -28.68 5.19
CA LYS A 447 32.88 -28.46 4.04
C LYS A 447 31.55 -29.16 4.36
N PHE A 448 30.58 -28.40 4.85
CA PHE A 448 29.18 -28.81 4.81
C PHE A 448 28.79 -28.85 3.33
N GLY A 449 28.57 -30.05 2.81
CA GLY A 449 28.03 -30.23 1.47
C GLY A 449 26.72 -29.49 1.33
N GLU A 450 26.55 -28.80 0.21
CA GLU A 450 25.28 -28.20 -0.19
C GLU A 450 24.15 -29.26 -0.04
N PRO A 451 23.00 -28.90 0.54
CA PRO A 451 21.87 -29.83 0.57
C PRO A 451 21.49 -30.14 -0.87
N SER A 452 21.57 -31.43 -1.24
CA SER A 452 21.18 -31.83 -2.58
C SER A 452 19.72 -31.43 -2.81
N PRO A 453 19.35 -30.92 -3.99
CA PRO A 453 17.98 -30.52 -4.32
C PRO A 453 16.94 -31.61 -4.00
N PHE A 454 17.37 -32.88 -4.05
CA PHE A 454 16.58 -34.05 -3.71
C PHE A 454 16.19 -34.13 -2.23
N SER A 455 17.07 -33.74 -1.31
CA SER A 455 16.80 -33.79 0.13
C SER A 455 15.75 -32.76 0.56
N ASP A 456 15.79 -31.56 -0.05
CA ASP A 456 14.80 -30.51 0.18
C ASP A 456 13.46 -30.84 -0.47
N PHE A 457 13.47 -31.47 -1.65
CA PHE A 457 12.25 -31.91 -2.33
C PHE A 457 11.54 -33.03 -1.55
N ASP A 458 12.26 -34.05 -1.07
CA ASP A 458 11.69 -35.14 -0.26
C ASP A 458 11.10 -34.63 1.07
N ARG A 459 11.74 -33.62 1.69
CA ARG A 459 11.23 -32.94 2.89
C ARG A 459 9.92 -32.19 2.61
N LYS A 460 9.85 -31.45 1.51
CA LYS A 460 8.61 -30.75 1.08
C LYS A 460 7.49 -31.74 0.78
N LEU A 461 7.81 -32.86 0.14
CA LEU A 461 6.85 -33.92 -0.21
C LEU A 461 6.25 -34.60 1.03
N LYS A 462 7.09 -34.95 2.02
CA LYS A 462 6.66 -35.48 3.32
C LYS A 462 5.76 -34.49 4.09
N THR A 463 6.07 -33.20 4.01
CA THR A 463 5.26 -32.15 4.63
C THR A 463 3.86 -32.07 4.00
N LEU A 464 3.78 -32.15 2.67
CA LEU A 464 2.52 -32.15 1.93
C LEU A 464 1.67 -33.39 2.26
N GLN A 465 2.28 -34.59 2.33
CA GLN A 465 1.60 -35.82 2.76
C GLN A 465 1.05 -35.71 4.20
N GLY A 466 1.78 -35.06 5.09
CA GLY A 466 1.34 -34.76 6.46
C GLY A 466 0.12 -33.84 6.51
N ASN A 467 0.11 -32.80 5.68
CA ASN A 467 -1.02 -31.87 5.58
C ASN A 467 -2.28 -32.54 5.02
N ILE A 468 -2.15 -33.38 3.98
CA ILE A 468 -3.25 -34.17 3.41
C ILE A 468 -3.83 -35.12 4.46
N THR A 469 -2.97 -35.80 5.22
CA THR A 469 -3.39 -36.71 6.30
C THR A 469 -4.16 -35.98 7.39
N ARG A 470 -3.70 -34.77 7.77
CA ARG A 470 -4.39 -33.92 8.75
C ARG A 470 -5.76 -33.47 8.23
N LEU A 471 -5.83 -33.04 6.97
CA LEU A 471 -7.09 -32.62 6.35
C LEU A 471 -8.09 -33.77 6.27
N ARG A 472 -7.64 -34.97 5.88
CA ARG A 472 -8.47 -36.18 5.83
C ARG A 472 -9.04 -36.55 7.20
N LYS A 473 -8.22 -36.43 8.26
CA LYS A 473 -8.64 -36.64 9.64
C LYS A 473 -9.72 -35.62 10.05
N THR A 474 -9.54 -34.35 9.70
CA THR A 474 -10.55 -33.31 9.97
C THR A 474 -11.86 -33.58 9.23
N THR A 475 -11.83 -33.99 7.96
CA THR A 475 -13.03 -34.41 7.20
C THR A 475 -13.74 -35.59 7.88
N GLY A 476 -12.99 -36.58 8.36
CA GLY A 476 -13.54 -37.73 9.09
C GLY A 476 -14.16 -37.35 10.45
N GLU A 477 -13.53 -36.44 11.19
CA GLU A 477 -14.05 -35.93 12.46
C GLU A 477 -15.34 -35.11 12.30
N ILE A 478 -15.46 -34.36 11.20
CA ILE A 478 -16.69 -33.62 10.85
C ILE A 478 -17.83 -34.60 10.55
N MET A 479 -17.57 -35.66 9.78
CA MET A 479 -18.57 -36.70 9.51
C MET A 479 -18.96 -37.49 10.78
N ALA A 480 -18.03 -37.73 11.71
CA ALA A 480 -18.30 -38.51 12.92
C ALA A 480 -19.04 -37.71 14.02
N LYS A 481 -18.98 -36.37 14.02
CA LYS A 481 -19.55 -35.52 15.07
C LYS A 481 -20.94 -34.96 14.79
N SER A 482 -21.46 -35.07 13.55
CA SER A 482 -22.71 -34.40 13.17
C SER A 482 -23.92 -35.32 13.17
N ARG A 483 -24.98 -34.93 13.90
CA ARG A 483 -26.33 -35.49 13.80
C ARG A 483 -27.20 -34.78 12.74
N GLU A 484 -26.69 -33.74 12.06
CA GLU A 484 -27.48 -32.81 11.22
C GLU A 484 -26.78 -32.44 9.89
N LEU A 485 -25.95 -33.31 9.31
CA LEU A 485 -25.53 -33.10 7.92
C LEU A 485 -26.67 -33.51 6.98
N ASN A 486 -27.04 -32.64 6.03
CA ASN A 486 -27.96 -33.04 4.97
C ASN A 486 -27.26 -33.99 3.97
N ASP A 487 -28.04 -34.74 3.18
CA ASP A 487 -27.52 -35.76 2.26
C ASP A 487 -26.51 -35.20 1.25
N ARG A 488 -26.68 -33.92 0.86
CA ARG A 488 -25.81 -33.23 -0.10
C ARG A 488 -24.44 -32.91 0.49
N GLU A 489 -24.40 -32.42 1.73
CA GLU A 489 -23.15 -32.12 2.45
C GLU A 489 -22.37 -33.39 2.80
N SER A 490 -23.08 -34.46 3.19
CA SER A 490 -22.48 -35.77 3.42
C SER A 490 -21.87 -36.34 2.13
N SER A 491 -22.57 -36.26 1.01
CA SER A 491 -22.07 -36.70 -0.30
C SER A 491 -20.83 -35.90 -0.73
N MET A 492 -20.82 -34.58 -0.50
CA MET A 492 -19.69 -33.72 -0.86
C MET A 492 -18.44 -34.00 0.00
N LEU A 493 -18.61 -34.27 1.30
CA LEU A 493 -17.51 -34.64 2.19
C LEU A 493 -16.91 -36.01 1.85
N VAL A 494 -17.73 -36.96 1.40
CA VAL A 494 -17.28 -38.26 0.88
C VAL A 494 -16.46 -38.08 -0.39
N GLU A 495 -16.93 -37.26 -1.34
CA GLU A 495 -16.20 -36.97 -2.58
C GLU A 495 -14.84 -36.30 -2.30
N ILE A 496 -14.80 -35.33 -1.37
CA ILE A 496 -13.56 -34.68 -0.93
C ILE A 496 -12.61 -35.71 -0.31
N GLY A 497 -13.12 -36.61 0.54
CA GLY A 497 -12.32 -37.69 1.13
C GLY A 497 -11.68 -38.60 0.08
N GLN A 498 -12.47 -39.01 -0.93
CA GLN A 498 -11.98 -39.85 -2.04
C GLN A 498 -10.92 -39.15 -2.90
N LYS A 499 -11.12 -37.86 -3.20
CA LYS A 499 -10.12 -37.05 -3.93
C LYS A 499 -8.82 -36.91 -3.16
N LEU A 500 -8.89 -36.70 -1.85
CA LEU A 500 -7.70 -36.63 -0.99
C LEU A 500 -6.95 -37.98 -0.92
N ASP A 501 -7.69 -39.08 -0.86
CA ASP A 501 -7.11 -40.44 -0.86
C ASP A 501 -6.45 -40.76 -2.21
N SER A 502 -7.06 -40.37 -3.33
CA SER A 502 -6.46 -40.48 -4.68
C SER A 502 -5.19 -39.64 -4.82
N PHE A 503 -5.25 -38.37 -4.44
CA PHE A 503 -4.11 -37.45 -4.55
C PHE A 503 -2.93 -37.91 -3.68
N ARG A 504 -3.19 -38.47 -2.50
CA ARG A 504 -2.17 -39.05 -1.64
C ARG A 504 -1.48 -40.26 -2.30
N LYS A 505 -2.24 -41.09 -3.02
CA LYS A 505 -1.70 -42.24 -3.76
C LYS A 505 -0.80 -41.77 -4.90
N ASP A 506 -1.24 -40.80 -5.68
CA ASP A 506 -0.47 -40.22 -6.79
C ASP A 506 0.85 -39.61 -6.31
N LEU A 507 0.83 -38.92 -5.15
CA LEU A 507 2.03 -38.40 -4.50
C LEU A 507 3.00 -39.49 -4.04
N GLY A 508 2.47 -40.62 -3.54
CA GLY A 508 3.29 -41.78 -3.16
C GLY A 508 3.96 -42.44 -4.36
N ASP A 509 3.21 -42.61 -5.46
CA ASP A 509 3.73 -43.17 -6.71
C ASP A 509 4.78 -42.24 -7.34
N PHE A 510 4.58 -40.93 -7.26
CA PHE A 510 5.55 -39.92 -7.69
C PHE A 510 6.83 -39.93 -6.85
N GLN A 511 6.70 -40.07 -5.51
CA GLN A 511 7.86 -40.20 -4.62
C GLN A 511 8.70 -41.43 -4.96
N LYS A 512 8.02 -42.56 -5.24
CA LYS A 512 8.67 -43.81 -5.61
C LYS A 512 9.44 -43.67 -6.93
N ARG A 513 8.86 -43.02 -7.95
CA ARG A 513 9.53 -42.75 -9.22
C ARG A 513 10.76 -41.84 -9.06
N ILE A 514 10.68 -40.83 -8.19
CA ILE A 514 11.84 -39.97 -7.90
C ILE A 514 12.96 -40.74 -7.19
N GLN A 515 12.61 -41.62 -6.25
CA GLN A 515 13.59 -42.47 -5.57
C GLN A 515 14.24 -43.48 -6.52
N GLU A 516 13.50 -44.02 -7.49
CA GLU A 516 14.04 -44.87 -8.55
C GLU A 516 14.99 -44.13 -9.49
N ILE A 517 14.71 -42.85 -9.80
CA ILE A 517 15.58 -41.98 -10.62
C ILE A 517 16.84 -41.55 -9.86
N ALA A 518 16.78 -41.42 -8.53
CA ALA A 518 17.92 -41.01 -7.71
C ALA A 518 18.93 -42.15 -7.40
N ILE A 519 18.59 -43.40 -7.74
CA ILE A 519 19.42 -44.60 -7.52
C ILE A 519 20.15 -45.05 -8.82
N GLN A 520 19.77 -44.50 -9.99
CA GLN A 520 20.51 -44.63 -11.26
C GLN A 520 21.52 -43.50 -11.40
#